data_AF-A0A7W0MDR8-F1
#
_entry.id   AF-A0A7W0MDR8-F1
#
_cell.length_a   1.000
_cell.length_b   1.000
_cell.length_c   1.000
_cell.angle_alpha   90.00
_cell.angle_beta   90.00
_cell.angle_gamma   90.00
#
_symmetry.space_group_name_H-M   'P 1'
#
loop_
_entity.id
_entity.type
_entity.pdbx_description
1 polymer ?
#
loop_
_entity_poly.entity_id
_entity_poly.type
_entity_poly.pdbx_seq_one_letter_code
_entity_poly.pdbx_strand_id
1 'polypeptide(L)' 'MIEGLIASGLTLLPLPTDVVARWIDLARRYPVKGAEVFDLQLAAAMLAHGVTTIYTFNTPDFQRVTEIKALTP' A
#
# COMPACT_ATOMS: atom_id res chain seq x y z
N MET A 1 15.34 5.74 15.76
CA MET A 1 14.20 6.27 16.52
C MET A 1 13.08 6.66 15.56
N ILE A 2 12.19 5.72 15.23
CA ILE A 2 10.92 5.99 14.52
C ILE A 2 9.73 5.72 15.48
N GLU A 3 10.01 5.08 16.61
CA GLU A 3 9.04 4.59 17.59
C GLU A 3 8.28 5.71 18.34
N GLY A 4 8.81 6.93 18.38
CA GLY A 4 8.24 8.03 19.16
C GLY A 4 7.06 8.78 18.52
N LEU A 5 6.75 8.55 17.23
CA LEU A 5 5.70 9.29 16.50
C LEU A 5 4.45 8.45 16.20
N ILE A 6 4.35 7.23 16.75
CA ILE A 6 3.13 6.45 16.56
C ILE A 6 2.08 6.98 17.53
N ALA A 7 1.12 7.72 17.00
CA ALA A 7 -0.03 8.19 17.76
C ALA A 7 -0.70 7.00 18.45
N SER A 8 -1.10 7.20 19.71
CA SER A 8 -1.85 6.20 20.47
C SER A 8 -3.07 5.75 19.67
N GLY A 9 -3.29 4.43 19.58
CA GLY A 9 -4.37 3.84 18.79
C GLY A 9 -4.00 3.41 17.36
N LEU A 10 -2.76 3.63 16.91
CA LEU A 10 -2.27 3.09 15.63
C LEU A 10 -1.51 1.78 15.82
N THR A 11 -1.75 0.83 14.90
CA THR A 11 -0.99 -0.43 14.81
C THR A 11 0.03 -0.32 13.68
N LEU A 12 1.30 -0.55 13.98
CA LEU A 12 2.35 -0.63 12.97
C LEU A 12 2.38 -2.03 12.36
N LEU A 13 2.17 -2.12 11.05
CA LEU A 13 2.29 -3.37 10.33
C LEU A 13 3.72 -3.54 9.82
N PRO A 14 4.43 -4.63 10.18
CA PRO A 14 5.78 -4.88 9.70
C PRO A 14 5.75 -5.16 8.20
N LEU A 15 6.82 -4.82 7.48
CA LEU A 15 6.90 -5.16 6.07
C LEU A 15 7.05 -6.69 5.92
N PRO A 16 6.13 -7.37 5.22
CA PRO A 16 6.23 -8.82 4.99
C PRO A 16 7.49 -9.17 4.19
N THR A 17 8.08 -10.34 4.48
CA THR A 17 9.27 -10.83 3.76
C THR A 17 8.99 -11.14 2.29
N ASP A 18 7.74 -11.44 1.95
CA ASP A 18 7.29 -11.75 0.59
C ASP A 18 6.78 -10.52 -0.18
N VAL A 19 6.90 -9.30 0.38
CA VAL A 19 6.34 -8.09 -0.23
C VAL A 19 6.88 -7.81 -1.64
N VAL A 20 8.16 -8.12 -1.88
CA VAL A 20 8.79 -7.89 -3.19
C VAL A 20 8.15 -8.78 -4.26
N ALA A 21 7.86 -10.04 -3.93
CA ALA A 21 7.18 -10.95 -4.85
C ALA A 21 5.76 -10.46 -5.16
N ARG A 22 4.99 -10.09 -4.13
CA ARG A 22 3.63 -9.53 -4.28
C ARG A 22 3.62 -8.25 -5.10
N TRP A 23 4.61 -7.39 -4.88
CA TRP A 23 4.76 -6.14 -5.60
C TRP A 23 5.07 -6.37 -7.08
N ILE A 24 5.95 -7.31 -7.41
CA ILE A 24 6.23 -7.70 -8.80
C ILE A 24 4.97 -8.26 -9.46
N ASP A 25 4.21 -9.11 -8.76
CA ASP A 25 2.98 -9.68 -9.30
C ASP A 25 1.88 -8.63 -9.49
N LEU A 26 1.81 -7.62 -8.62
CA LEU A 26 0.98 -6.45 -8.84
C LEU A 26 1.46 -5.63 -10.04
N ALA A 27 2.76 -5.37 -10.18
CA ALA A 27 3.31 -4.57 -11.28
C ALA A 27 3.09 -5.20 -12.66
N ARG A 28 3.02 -6.54 -12.71
CA ARG A 28 2.64 -7.28 -13.92
C ARG A 28 1.18 -7.06 -14.31
N ARG A 29 0.29 -6.90 -13.33
CA ARG A 29 -1.17 -6.73 -13.53
C ARG A 29 -1.56 -5.26 -13.72
N TYR A 30 -0.85 -4.37 -13.03
CA TYR A 30 -1.03 -2.91 -13.07
C TYR A 30 0.32 -2.25 -13.39
N PRO A 31 0.70 -2.19 -14.68
CA PRO A 31 1.95 -1.56 -15.09
C PRO A 31 2.06 -0.12 -14.56
N VAL A 32 3.24 0.22 -14.05
CA VAL A 32 3.58 1.51 -13.42
C VAL A 32 4.81 2.12 -14.08
N LYS A 33 4.94 3.44 -14.00
CA LYS A 33 6.19 4.15 -14.37
C LYS A 33 6.63 5.11 -13.27
N GLY A 34 7.95 5.21 -13.08
CA GLY A 34 8.53 6.17 -12.16
C GLY A 34 8.03 6.01 -10.73
N ALA A 35 7.53 7.10 -10.13
CA ALA A 35 7.14 7.16 -8.73
C ALA A 35 5.90 6.31 -8.37
N GLU A 36 5.04 6.00 -9.33
CA GLU A 36 3.84 5.17 -9.14
C GLU A 36 4.16 3.75 -8.61
N VAL A 37 5.43 3.33 -8.73
CA VAL A 37 5.90 2.04 -8.23
C VAL A 37 5.79 1.95 -6.70
N PHE A 38 5.92 3.07 -5.98
CA PHE A 38 5.84 3.12 -4.53
C PHE A 38 4.41 2.96 -4.00
N ASP A 39 3.41 3.51 -4.69
CA ASP A 39 1.99 3.29 -4.34
C ASP A 39 1.64 1.81 -4.49
N LEU A 40 2.20 1.15 -5.51
CA LEU A 40 2.00 -0.27 -5.73
C LEU A 40 2.73 -1.13 -4.68
N GLN A 41 3.88 -0.67 -4.19
CA GLN A 41 4.60 -1.30 -3.07
C GLN A 41 3.77 -1.21 -1.79
N LEU A 42 3.16 -0.05 -1.52
CA LEU A 42 2.26 0.14 -0.39
C LEU A 42 1.03 -0.77 -0.50
N ALA A 43 0.39 -0.82 -1.67
CA ALA A 43 -0.72 -1.74 -1.94
C ALA A 43 -0.32 -3.21 -1.71
N ALA A 44 0.86 -3.63 -2.16
CA ALA A 44 1.37 -4.99 -1.92
C ALA A 44 1.51 -5.30 -0.42
N ALA A 45 2.05 -4.37 0.35
CA ALA A 45 2.19 -4.51 1.80
C ALA A 45 0.81 -4.56 2.49
N MET A 46 -0.13 -3.71 2.09
CA MET A 46 -1.50 -3.72 2.60
C MET A 46 -2.17 -5.07 2.36
N LEU A 47 -2.13 -5.59 1.13
CA LEU A 47 -2.76 -6.85 0.77
C LEU A 47 -2.15 -8.05 1.49
N ALA A 48 -0.84 -8.02 1.76
CA ALA A 48 -0.18 -9.06 2.55
C ALA A 48 -0.69 -9.14 4.00
N HIS A 49 -1.19 -8.02 4.53
CA HIS A 49 -1.85 -7.95 5.85
C HIS A 49 -3.37 -8.04 5.79
N GLY A 50 -3.95 -8.32 4.62
CA GLY A 50 -5.41 -8.36 4.43
C GLY A 50 -6.09 -7.00 4.52
N VAL A 51 -5.33 -5.91 4.44
CA VAL A 51 -5.85 -4.54 4.42
C VAL A 51 -6.21 -4.17 2.99
N THR A 52 -7.48 -3.85 2.74
CA THR A 52 -7.98 -3.52 1.40
C THR A 52 -8.51 -2.10 1.28
N THR A 53 -8.50 -1.30 2.36
CA THR A 53 -9.00 0.09 2.35
C THR A 53 -7.89 1.04 2.79
N ILE A 54 -7.68 2.11 2.03
CA ILE A 54 -6.75 3.19 2.37
C ILE A 54 -7.50 4.52 2.43
N TYR A 55 -7.23 5.28 3.50
CA TYR A 55 -7.61 6.68 3.58
C TYR A 55 -6.44 7.52 3.04
N THR A 56 -6.66 8.28 1.98
CA THR A 56 -5.60 9.04 1.29
C THR A 56 -6.17 10.25 0.56
N PHE A 57 -5.39 11.33 0.47
CA PHE A 57 -5.69 12.45 -0.43
C PHE A 57 -5.29 12.16 -1.89
N ASN A 58 -4.53 11.09 -2.12
CA ASN A 58 -4.08 10.66 -3.45
C ASN A 58 -4.95 9.51 -3.99
N THR A 59 -6.28 9.64 -3.88
CA THR A 59 -7.20 8.57 -4.31
C THR A 59 -7.04 8.14 -5.78
N PRO A 60 -6.74 9.03 -6.76
CA PRO A 60 -6.62 8.64 -8.17
C PRO A 60 -5.56 7.56 -8.41
N ASP A 61 -4.43 7.61 -7.70
CA ASP A 61 -3.29 6.73 -7.94
C ASP A 61 -3.55 5.29 -7.46
N PHE A 62 -4.48 5.11 -6.51
CA PHE A 62 -4.88 3.81 -5.97
C PHE A 62 -6.10 3.21 -6.68
N GLN A 63 -6.93 4.01 -7.36
CA GLN A 63 -8.17 3.55 -8.01
C GLN A 63 -7.95 2.46 -9.08
N ARG A 64 -6.75 2.41 -9.68
CA ARG A 64 -6.38 1.42 -10.69
C ARG A 64 -6.11 0.02 -10.12
N VAL A 65 -5.78 -0.09 -8.84
CA VAL A 65 -5.53 -1.37 -8.16
C VAL A 65 -6.85 -1.86 -7.58
N THR A 66 -7.51 -2.78 -8.29
CA THR A 66 -8.90 -3.16 -7.98
C THR A 66 -9.10 -3.82 -6.61
N GLU A 67 -8.03 -4.35 -6.03
CA GLU A 67 -8.02 -4.95 -4.69
C GLU A 67 -7.98 -3.92 -3.56
N ILE A 68 -7.72 -2.65 -3.89
CA ILE A 68 -7.64 -1.55 -2.94
C ILE A 68 -8.81 -0.57 -3.15
N LYS A 69 -9.50 -0.27 -2.07
CA LYS A 69 -10.51 0.77 -1.96
C LYS A 69 -9.87 2.04 -1.40
N ALA A 70 -9.75 3.07 -2.22
CA ALA A 70 -9.28 4.39 -1.77
C ALA A 70 -10.46 5.26 -1.32
N LEU A 71 -10.32 5.87 -0.14
CA LEU A 71 -11.29 6.80 0.44
C LEU A 71 -10.58 8.13 0.76
N THR A 72 -11.26 9.24 0.50
CA THR A 72 -10.81 10.55 1.01
C THR A 72 -11.10 10.61 2.53
N PRO A 73 -10.12 10.98 3.37
CA PRO A 73 -10.34 11.18 4.82
C PRO A 73 -11.41 12.23 5.16
#